data_AF-A0A7X7XRV5-F1
#
_entry.id   AF-A0A7X7XRV5-F1
#
_cell.length_a   1.000
_cell.length_b   1.000
_cell.length_c   1.000
_cell.angle_alpha   90.00
_cell.angle_beta   90.00
_cell.angle_gamma   90.00
#
_symmetry.space_group_name_H-M   'P 1'
#
loop_
_entity.id
_entity.type
_entity.pdbx_description
1 polymer ?
#
loop_
_entity_poly.entity_id
_entity_poly.type
_entity_poly.pdbx_seq_one_letter_code
_entity_poly.pdbx_strand_id
1 'polypeptide(L)'
;MEKMIAYCGFDCTKCSAYIAKKENDDELRIRSAKEWSQGGYEVFPDKVNCDECLSTTGELIDYCNICDIRTSSAILSASSIVIPFLTFI
;
A
#
# COMPACT_ATOMS: atom_id res chain seq x y z
N MET A 1 -16.81 -7.87 -0.50
CA MET A 1 -15.51 -8.18 -1.13
C MET A 1 -14.77 -9.13 -0.20
N GLU A 2 -13.97 -10.05 -0.74
CA GLU A 2 -13.08 -10.86 0.10
C GLU A 2 -12.07 -9.95 0.80
N LYS A 3 -11.68 -10.31 2.05
CA LYS A 3 -10.72 -9.53 2.83
C LYS A 3 -9.35 -9.53 2.14
N MET A 4 -8.72 -8.36 2.10
CA MET A 4 -7.39 -8.19 1.53
C MET A 4 -6.47 -7.68 2.63
N ILE A 5 -5.60 -8.54 3.13
CA ILE A 5 -4.77 -8.24 4.30
C ILE A 5 -3.39 -7.77 3.83
N ALA A 6 -3.03 -6.54 4.20
CA ALA A 6 -1.72 -5.94 3.96
C ALA A 6 -0.60 -6.67 4.71
N TYR A 7 0.66 -6.39 4.37
CA TYR A 7 1.82 -6.95 5.08
C TYR A 7 1.82 -6.67 6.59
N CYS A 8 1.25 -5.53 7.00
CA CYS A 8 1.12 -5.15 8.42
C CYS A 8 -0.12 -5.74 9.12
N GLY A 9 -0.94 -6.55 8.44
CA GLY A 9 -2.17 -7.11 8.98
C GLY A 9 -3.41 -6.21 8.82
N PHE A 10 -3.25 -5.02 8.24
CA PHE A 10 -4.38 -4.11 7.98
C PHE A 10 -5.28 -4.64 6.86
N ASP A 11 -6.60 -4.47 7.00
CA ASP A 11 -7.57 -4.86 5.98
C ASP A 11 -7.73 -3.75 4.92
N CYS A 12 -7.08 -3.91 3.77
CA CYS A 12 -7.12 -2.97 2.65
C CYS A 12 -8.55 -2.69 2.17
N THR A 13 -9.50 -3.61 2.38
CA THR A 13 -10.91 -3.38 2.02
C THR A 13 -11.58 -2.27 2.84
N LYS A 14 -10.94 -1.83 3.92
CA LYS A 14 -11.34 -0.71 4.77
C LYS A 14 -10.40 0.49 4.66
N CYS A 15 -9.39 0.44 3.78
CA CYS A 15 -8.46 1.55 3.57
C CYS A 15 -9.14 2.61 2.70
N SER A 16 -9.14 3.87 3.15
CA SER A 16 -9.78 4.95 2.39
C SER A 16 -9.08 5.25 1.06
N ALA A 17 -7.76 5.13 0.96
CA ALA A 17 -7.05 5.29 -0.33
C ALA A 17 -7.42 4.19 -1.35
N TYR A 18 -7.61 2.96 -0.87
CA TYR A 18 -8.06 1.85 -1.71
C TYR A 18 -9.49 2.08 -2.20
N ILE A 19 -10.41 2.37 -1.27
CA ILE A 19 -11.82 2.61 -1.57
C ILE A 19 -11.96 3.81 -2.51
N ALA A 20 -11.29 4.92 -2.22
CA ALA A 20 -11.33 6.14 -3.01
C ALA A 20 -10.89 5.91 -4.46
N LYS A 21 -9.80 5.16 -4.69
CA LYS A 21 -9.35 4.82 -6.04
C LYS A 21 -10.35 3.93 -6.76
N LYS A 22 -10.81 2.87 -6.09
CA LYS A 22 -11.70 1.87 -6.68
C LYS A 22 -13.06 2.45 -7.07
N GLU A 23 -13.63 3.29 -6.21
CA GLU A 23 -14.95 3.90 -6.41
C GLU A 23 -14.86 5.23 -7.17
N ASN A 24 -13.63 5.71 -7.42
CA ASN A 24 -13.35 7.03 -7.94
C ASN A 24 -14.04 8.15 -7.13
N ASP A 25 -13.94 8.07 -5.80
CA ASP A 25 -14.62 8.95 -4.86
C ASP A 25 -13.73 10.13 -4.42
N ASP A 26 -13.94 11.29 -5.05
CA ASP A 26 -13.21 12.52 -4.74
C ASP A 26 -13.53 13.10 -3.34
N GLU A 27 -14.75 12.90 -2.83
CA GLU A 27 -15.10 13.38 -1.49
C GLU A 27 -14.34 12.61 -0.41
N LEU A 28 -14.19 11.30 -0.60
CA LEU A 28 -13.40 10.44 0.28
C LEU A 28 -11.91 10.79 0.21
N ARG A 29 -11.38 11.15 -0.96
CA ARG A 29 -10.00 11.67 -1.10
C ARG A 29 -9.80 12.93 -0.29
N ILE A 30 -10.70 13.92 -0.43
CA ILE A 30 -10.63 15.19 0.30
C ILE A 30 -10.71 14.96 1.81
N ARG A 31 -11.64 14.12 2.27
CA ARG A 31 -11.82 13.81 3.69
C ARG A 31 -10.60 13.11 4.28
N SER A 32 -10.09 12.09 3.60
CA SER A 32 -8.92 11.33 4.05
C SER A 32 -7.66 12.18 4.08
N ALA A 33 -7.43 12.99 3.03
CA ALA A 33 -6.31 13.92 2.97
C ALA A 33 -6.33 14.90 4.16
N LYS A 34 -7.50 15.46 4.47
CA LYS A 34 -7.68 16.35 5.62
C LYS A 34 -7.42 15.64 6.96
N GLU A 35 -7.93 14.42 7.12
CA GLU A 35 -7.73 13.63 8.34
C GLU A 35 -6.25 13.27 8.53
N TRP A 36 -5.61 12.73 7.51
CA TRP A 36 -4.22 12.31 7.57
C TRP A 36 -3.26 13.49 7.71
N SER A 37 -3.63 14.66 7.20
CA SER A 37 -2.84 15.89 7.38
C SER A 37 -2.73 16.33 8.84
N GLN A 38 -3.60 15.84 9.72
CA GLN A 38 -3.52 16.12 11.17
C GLN A 38 -2.30 15.47 11.83
N GLY A 39 -1.67 14.49 11.15
CA GLY A 39 -0.43 13.83 11.60
C GLY A 39 0.84 14.68 11.47
N GLY A 40 0.74 15.93 11.03
CA GLY A 40 1.87 16.87 10.95
C GLY A 40 2.57 16.91 9.58
N TYR A 41 1.98 16.29 8.55
CA TYR A 41 2.47 16.32 7.18
C TYR A 41 1.31 16.67 6.25
N GLU A 42 1.54 17.48 5.23
CA GLU A 42 0.49 17.81 4.26
C GLU A 42 0.23 16.62 3.32
N VAL A 43 -1.03 16.18 3.26
CA VAL A 43 -1.49 15.16 2.32
C VAL A 43 -2.47 15.81 1.36
N PHE A 44 -2.20 15.68 0.06
CA PHE A 44 -3.08 16.20 -0.98
C PHE A 44 -4.11 15.14 -1.42
N PRO A 45 -5.36 15.52 -1.75
CA PRO A 45 -6.39 14.58 -2.18
C PRO A 45 -5.99 13.70 -3.37
N ASP A 46 -5.22 14.23 -4.32
CA ASP A 46 -4.73 13.48 -5.49
C ASP A 46 -3.72 12.36 -5.13
N LYS A 47 -3.15 12.41 -3.92
CA LYS A 47 -2.25 11.36 -3.39
C LYS A 47 -2.99 10.26 -2.63
N VAL A 48 -4.29 10.41 -2.40
CA VAL A 48 -5.12 9.40 -1.73
C VAL A 48 -5.60 8.36 -2.75
N ASN A 49 -4.64 7.61 -3.32
CA ASN A 49 -4.88 6.56 -4.29
C ASN A 49 -3.97 5.36 -4.00
N CYS A 50 -4.52 4.14 -4.03
CA CYS A 50 -3.77 2.91 -3.78
C CYS A 50 -4.49 1.69 -4.39
N ASP A 51 -3.75 0.81 -5.07
CA ASP A 51 -4.32 -0.42 -5.63
C ASP A 51 -4.39 -1.55 -4.61
N GLU A 52 -3.27 -1.92 -3.98
CA GLU A 52 -3.24 -2.87 -2.86
C GLU A 52 -1.83 -2.94 -2.26
N CYS A 53 -1.72 -3.25 -0.97
CA CYS A 53 -0.41 -3.29 -0.29
C CYS A 53 0.52 -4.39 -0.84
N LEU A 54 -0.05 -5.52 -1.25
CA LEU A 54 0.67 -6.71 -1.72
C LEU A 54 1.07 -6.64 -3.20
N SER A 55 0.54 -5.67 -3.95
CA SER A 55 0.85 -5.57 -5.38
C SER A 55 2.30 -5.13 -5.59
N THR A 56 2.91 -5.75 -6.58
CA THR A 56 4.21 -5.37 -7.14
C THR A 56 4.08 -4.37 -8.29
N THR A 57 2.86 -4.07 -8.74
CA THR A 57 2.55 -3.16 -9.86
C THR A 57 1.41 -2.20 -9.50
N GLY A 58 1.19 -1.16 -10.31
CA GLY A 58 0.15 -0.18 -10.05
C GLY A 58 0.60 0.95 -9.11
N GLU A 59 -0.36 1.69 -8.59
CA GLU A 59 -0.17 2.87 -7.78
C GLU A 59 -0.29 2.53 -6.29
N LEU A 60 0.58 3.15 -5.52
CA LEU A 60 0.55 3.09 -4.07
C LEU A 60 0.54 4.50 -3.55
N ILE A 61 -0.14 4.69 -2.42
CA ILE A 61 -0.01 5.92 -1.66
C ILE A 61 1.45 6.11 -1.26
N ASP A 62 1.94 7.35 -1.32
CA ASP A 62 3.35 7.70 -1.15
C ASP A 62 3.99 7.07 0.11
N TYR A 63 3.25 7.02 1.22
CA TYR A 63 3.70 6.39 2.46
C TYR A 63 4.06 4.89 2.29
N CYS A 64 3.35 4.14 1.44
CA CYS A 64 3.62 2.72 1.20
C CYS A 64 4.97 2.48 0.49
N ASN A 65 5.57 3.49 -0.14
CA ASN A 65 6.90 3.38 -0.75
C ASN A 65 8.04 3.47 0.28
N ILE A 66 7.77 4.05 1.45
CA ILE A 66 8.73 4.20 2.56
C ILE A 66 8.38 3.31 3.77
N CYS A 67 7.34 2.48 3.66
CA CYS A 67 6.90 1.62 4.75
C CYS A 67 7.85 0.43 4.91
N ASP A 68 8.64 0.41 5.99
CA ASP A 68 9.62 -0.65 6.27
C ASP A 68 9.04 -2.06 6.29
N ILE A 69 7.80 -2.23 6.79
CA ILE A 69 7.11 -3.53 6.81
C ILE A 69 6.91 -4.03 5.39
N ARG A 70 6.47 -3.16 4.48
CA ARG A 70 6.25 -3.51 3.08
C ARG A 70 7.59 -3.76 2.37
N THR A 71 8.57 -2.87 2.54
CA THR A 71 9.89 -2.99 1.91
C THR A 71 10.58 -4.30 2.32
N SER A 72 10.58 -4.62 3.62
CA SER A 72 11.21 -5.85 4.14
C SER A 72 10.50 -7.11 3.66
N SER A 73 9.16 -7.09 3.61
CA SER A 73 8.37 -8.25 3.17
C SER A 73 8.48 -8.50 1.66
N ALA A 74 8.55 -7.43 0.86
CA ALA A 74 8.75 -7.53 -0.58
C ALA A 74 10.12 -8.16 -0.91
N ILE A 75 11.18 -7.80 -0.19
CA ILE A 75 12.52 -8.39 -0.36
C ILE A 75 12.50 -9.89 -0.05
N LEU A 76 11.90 -10.30 1.07
CA LEU A 76 11.79 -11.72 1.44
C LEU A 76 11.06 -12.55 0.37
N SER A 77 10.02 -11.98 -0.25
CA SER A 77 9.30 -12.65 -1.34
C SER A 77 10.13 -12.80 -2.63
N ALA A 78 11.05 -11.87 -2.90
CA ALA A 78 11.96 -11.94 -4.03
C ALA A 78 13.16 -12.88 -3.77
N SER A 79 13.60 -13.00 -2.51
CA SER A 79 14.69 -13.89 -2.12
C SER A 79 14.38 -15.38 -2.34
N SER A 80 13.11 -15.78 -2.28
CA SER A 80 12.70 -17.17 -2.59
C SER A 80 12.85 -17.55 -4.07
N ILE A 81 13.07 -16.58 -4.98
CA ILE A 81 13.24 -16.82 -6.42
C ILE A 81 14.72 -16.99 -6.80
N VAL A 82 15.66 -16.52 -5.98
CA VAL A 82 17.12 -16.59 -6.25
C VAL A 82 17.80 -17.84 -5.69
N ILE A 83 17.08 -18.72 -4.99
CA ILE A 83 17.60 -19.97 -4.39
C ILE A 83 17.30 -21.23 -5.25
N PRO A 84 17.55 -21.24 -6.57
CA PRO A 84 17.88 -22.51 -7.21
C PRO A 84 19.34 -22.57 -7.69
N PHE A 85 20.11 -21.48 -7.63
CA PHE A 85 21.46 -21.43 -8.22
C PHE A 85 22.63 -21.45 -7.22
N LEU A 86 22.38 -21.44 -5.91
CA LEU A 86 23.45 -21.37 -4.90
C LEU A 86 23.56 -22.61 -3.99
N THR A 87 22.96 -23.74 -4.36
CA THR A 87 23.09 -25.03 -3.64
C THR A 87 23.93 -26.09 -4.36
N PHE A 88 24.71 -25.69 -5.37
CA PHE A 88 25.69 -26.56 -6.05
C PHE A 88 27.07 -25.92 -6.10
N ILE A 89 27.69 -25.70 -4.93
CA ILE A 89 29.15 -25.77 -4.74
C ILE A 89 29.40 -26.44 -3.39
#